data_AF-A0A6M8ST93-F1
#
_entry.id   AF-A0A6M8ST93-F1
#
_cell.length_a   1.000
_cell.length_b   1.000
_cell.length_c   1.000
_cell.angle_alpha   90.00
_cell.angle_beta   90.00
_cell.angle_gamma   90.00
#
_symmetry.space_group_name_H-M   'P 1'
#
loop_
_entity.id
_entity.type
_entity.pdbx_description
1 polymer ?
#
loop_
_entity_poly.entity_id
_entity_poly.type
_entity_poly.pdbx_seq_one_letter_code
_entity_poly.pdbx_strand_id
1 'polypeptide(L)'
;MSSISSIRYLAKKTKPTMVSPFLFAVSLLLILIVSLYPFSGWRFTGEPITAFYTYPLPYYFTVFDNAINILAYIPLGLSAVLILRRYRLAFLYATCICLLVSMSIEFVQQFLPSRVASNMDMISNVLGGGIGAIAGVVLSHRYFLQYWLHFRHDYLAPSAVVEWGFIWLALWFVTQFDPSLPFLGVVVMPQGLPQPFVSPIQSPALFLRLLEGGGMMLHLLAVALFVSLLVRYHRYAPRAIASVLMCALLVKMGFAGMLLQPEQFFAWINLNIALGGIVGVVLLAFFLRLNRRLRAWAGFFALCLINIITYLWPLSPNSSNNLDGYKWSYGHLQHFNGMSSAIGDIWPIGAMLFLFYFMLFLPEDNE
;
A
#
# COMPACT_ATOMS: atom_id res chain seq x y z
N MET A 1 21.31 32.50 -35.38
CA MET A 1 19.99 32.01 -34.91
C MET A 1 20.05 30.49 -34.78
N SER A 2 20.42 29.99 -33.60
CA SER A 2 20.64 28.57 -33.36
C SER A 2 19.32 27.82 -33.18
N SER A 3 19.15 26.78 -34.00
CA SER A 3 18.09 25.78 -33.97
C SER A 3 17.91 25.14 -32.58
N ILE A 4 17.00 25.69 -31.77
CA ILE A 4 16.48 25.07 -30.52
C ILE A 4 15.00 24.72 -30.72
N SER A 5 14.59 24.28 -31.91
CA SER A 5 13.18 24.01 -32.22
C SER A 5 12.79 22.53 -32.11
N SER A 6 13.72 21.57 -32.19
CA SER A 6 13.38 20.13 -32.21
C SER A 6 13.01 19.56 -30.83
N ILE A 7 13.74 19.92 -29.77
CA ILE A 7 13.52 19.39 -28.41
C ILE A 7 12.20 19.92 -27.81
N ARG A 8 11.88 21.19 -28.04
CA ARG A 8 10.60 21.79 -27.58
C ARG A 8 9.38 21.18 -28.27
N TYR A 9 9.50 20.80 -29.54
CA TYR A 9 8.42 20.17 -30.30
C TYR A 9 8.17 18.73 -29.83
N LEU A 10 9.23 17.95 -29.56
CA LEU A 10 9.12 16.61 -28.98
C LEU A 10 8.55 16.62 -27.55
N ALA A 11 8.93 17.62 -26.72
CA ALA A 11 8.39 17.79 -25.37
C ALA A 11 6.89 18.15 -25.33
N LYS A 12 6.33 18.72 -26.41
CA LYS A 12 4.91 19.06 -26.51
C LYS A 12 4.02 17.84 -26.79
N LYS A 13 4.59 16.75 -27.34
CA LYS A 13 3.88 15.51 -27.66
C LYS A 13 3.94 14.45 -26.55
N THR A 14 4.83 14.59 -25.58
CA THR A 14 4.87 13.69 -24.41
C THR A 14 3.71 13.97 -23.47
N LYS A 15 2.85 12.97 -23.24
CA LYS A 15 1.78 13.06 -22.23
C LYS A 15 2.41 13.42 -20.87
N PRO A 16 1.82 14.36 -20.12
CA PRO A 16 2.32 14.68 -18.79
C PRO A 16 2.21 13.46 -17.88
N THR A 17 3.15 13.33 -16.95
CA THR A 17 3.11 12.27 -15.94
C THR A 17 1.88 12.45 -15.03
N MET A 18 1.24 11.34 -14.70
CA MET A 18 0.09 11.22 -13.81
C MET A 18 0.49 10.76 -12.40
N VAL A 19 1.79 10.59 -12.14
CA VAL A 19 2.35 10.20 -10.83
C VAL A 19 1.84 11.08 -9.70
N SER A 20 1.91 12.41 -9.85
CA SER A 20 1.49 13.32 -8.77
C SER A 20 -0.03 13.24 -8.50
N PRO A 21 -0.93 13.29 -9.51
CA PRO A 21 -2.35 13.00 -9.30
C PRO A 21 -2.63 11.64 -8.65
N PHE A 22 -1.97 10.57 -9.08
CA PHE A 22 -2.17 9.24 -8.50
C PHE A 22 -1.66 9.18 -7.06
N LEU A 23 -0.50 9.77 -6.77
CA LEU A 23 0.04 9.83 -5.41
C LEU A 23 -0.91 10.62 -4.49
N PHE A 24 -1.49 11.72 -4.97
CA PHE A 24 -2.49 12.48 -4.21
C PHE A 24 -3.71 11.60 -3.90
N ALA A 25 -4.28 10.95 -4.92
CA ALA A 25 -5.47 10.11 -4.75
C ALA A 25 -5.21 8.92 -3.82
N VAL A 26 -4.06 8.25 -3.96
CA VAL A 26 -3.69 7.10 -3.10
C VAL A 26 -3.37 7.56 -1.68
N SER A 27 -2.71 8.70 -1.49
CA SER A 27 -2.46 9.26 -0.15
C SER A 27 -3.78 9.63 0.54
N LEU A 28 -4.69 10.28 -0.19
CA LEU A 28 -6.01 10.64 0.33
C LEU A 28 -6.82 9.39 0.68
N LEU A 29 -6.82 8.37 -0.20
CA LEU A 29 -7.48 7.10 0.05
C LEU A 29 -6.92 6.43 1.32
N LEU A 30 -5.61 6.37 1.46
CA LEU A 30 -4.96 5.80 2.64
C LEU A 30 -5.35 6.56 3.90
N ILE A 31 -5.27 7.90 3.90
CA ILE A 31 -5.68 8.74 5.03
C ILE A 31 -7.15 8.47 5.39
N LEU A 32 -8.06 8.44 4.42
CA LEU A 32 -9.48 8.15 4.65
C LEU A 32 -9.69 6.77 5.27
N ILE A 33 -9.01 5.73 4.78
CA ILE A 33 -9.10 4.38 5.33
C ILE A 33 -8.61 4.35 6.78
N VAL A 34 -7.42 4.92 7.03
CA VAL A 34 -6.80 4.92 8.37
C VAL A 34 -7.68 5.66 9.38
N SER A 35 -8.11 6.87 9.03
CA SER A 35 -8.79 7.76 9.96
C SER A 35 -10.25 7.37 10.21
N LEU A 36 -10.93 6.75 9.22
CA LEU A 36 -12.35 6.39 9.32
C LEU A 36 -12.58 4.93 9.73
N TYR A 37 -11.52 4.15 9.95
CA TYR A 37 -11.63 2.81 10.51
C TYR A 37 -11.91 2.87 12.04
N PRO A 38 -12.84 2.04 12.57
CA PRO A 38 -13.65 1.04 11.86
C PRO A 38 -14.86 1.64 11.12
N PHE A 39 -15.24 1.03 9.99
CA PHE A 39 -16.36 1.48 9.14
C PHE A 39 -17.75 1.09 9.69
N SER A 40 -17.87 0.84 11.00
CA SER A 40 -19.10 0.38 11.66
C SER A 40 -19.23 0.96 13.06
N GLY A 41 -20.45 0.93 13.62
CA GLY A 41 -20.72 1.44 14.97
C GLY A 41 -20.77 2.98 15.09
N TRP A 42 -20.97 3.67 13.97
CA TRP A 42 -20.99 5.14 13.92
C TRP A 42 -22.25 5.67 14.62
N ARG A 43 -22.05 6.59 15.56
CA ARG A 43 -23.11 7.24 16.32
C ARG A 43 -22.60 8.54 16.92
N PHE A 44 -23.51 9.48 17.10
CA PHE A 44 -23.21 10.69 17.87
C PHE A 44 -22.94 10.33 19.34
N THR A 45 -21.86 10.85 19.90
CA THR A 45 -21.37 10.52 21.24
C THR A 45 -21.95 11.41 22.34
N GLY A 46 -22.62 12.51 21.98
CA GLY A 46 -23.21 13.47 22.91
C GLY A 46 -22.34 14.71 23.18
N GLU A 47 -21.09 14.70 22.73
CA GLU A 47 -20.17 15.84 22.84
C GLU A 47 -20.51 16.96 21.85
N PRO A 48 -20.25 18.24 22.17
CA PRO A 48 -20.45 19.31 21.20
C PRO A 48 -19.55 19.09 19.96
N ILE A 49 -20.18 19.07 18.78
CA ILE A 49 -19.59 18.60 17.52
C ILE A 49 -18.31 19.37 17.12
N THR A 50 -18.13 20.60 17.61
CA THR A 50 -16.98 21.45 17.29
C THR A 50 -16.05 21.72 18.48
N ALA A 51 -16.31 21.14 19.66
CA ALA A 51 -15.52 21.42 20.86
C ALA A 51 -14.03 21.06 20.70
N PHE A 52 -13.75 20.03 19.90
CA PHE A 52 -12.39 19.55 19.65
C PHE A 52 -11.45 20.58 19.03
N TYR A 53 -11.96 21.59 18.34
CA TYR A 53 -11.13 22.66 17.78
C TYR A 53 -10.44 23.50 18.86
N THR A 54 -11.00 23.56 20.07
CA THR A 54 -10.57 24.46 21.14
C THR A 54 -10.13 23.73 22.42
N TYR A 55 -9.91 22.42 22.37
CA TYR A 55 -9.36 21.69 23.52
C TYR A 55 -8.00 22.26 23.94
N PRO A 56 -7.67 22.28 25.25
CA PRO A 56 -6.36 22.74 25.71
C PRO A 56 -5.25 21.84 25.15
N LEU A 57 -4.13 22.42 24.74
CA LEU A 57 -3.00 21.66 24.18
C LEU A 57 -1.96 21.31 25.27
N PRO A 58 -1.51 20.04 25.41
CA PRO A 58 -2.01 18.83 24.77
C PRO A 58 -3.13 18.14 25.58
N TYR A 59 -4.27 17.83 24.94
CA TYR A 59 -5.37 17.06 25.56
C TYR A 59 -5.23 15.56 25.28
N TYR A 60 -5.01 15.19 24.01
CA TYR A 60 -4.65 13.83 23.57
C TYR A 60 -3.35 13.87 22.79
N PHE A 61 -2.31 13.21 23.29
CA PHE A 61 -0.99 13.20 22.66
C PHE A 61 -0.28 11.87 22.92
N THR A 62 0.14 11.22 21.83
CA THR A 62 1.13 10.15 21.89
C THR A 62 2.16 10.40 20.78
N VAL A 63 3.45 10.24 21.08
CA VAL A 63 4.51 10.50 20.10
C VAL A 63 4.31 9.66 18.83
N PHE A 64 3.81 8.44 18.98
CA PHE A 64 3.57 7.52 17.87
C PHE A 64 2.42 7.98 16.96
N ASP A 65 1.26 8.34 17.51
CA ASP A 65 0.10 8.74 16.69
C ASP A 65 0.39 10.04 15.94
N ASN A 66 0.96 11.02 16.65
CA ASN A 66 1.37 12.29 16.07
C ASN A 66 2.41 12.08 14.94
N ALA A 67 3.37 11.17 15.13
CA ALA A 67 4.35 10.83 14.10
C ALA A 67 3.70 10.15 12.88
N ILE A 68 2.77 9.21 13.08
CA ILE A 68 2.05 8.56 11.98
C ILE A 68 1.20 9.57 11.21
N ASN A 69 0.50 10.45 11.91
CA ASN A 69 -0.32 11.52 11.33
C ASN A 69 0.54 12.46 10.45
N ILE A 70 1.70 12.88 10.96
CA ILE A 70 2.68 13.65 10.17
C ILE A 70 3.10 12.85 8.92
N LEU A 71 3.53 11.59 9.08
CA LEU A 71 4.02 10.76 7.98
C LEU A 71 2.96 10.51 6.91
N ALA A 72 1.70 10.31 7.31
CA ALA A 72 0.58 10.06 6.40
C ALA A 72 0.26 11.27 5.51
N TYR A 73 0.39 12.49 6.03
CA TYR A 73 0.08 13.72 5.29
C TYR A 73 1.23 14.25 4.42
N ILE A 74 2.49 13.83 4.65
CA ILE A 74 3.63 14.19 3.80
C ILE A 74 3.37 13.91 2.30
N PRO A 75 3.00 12.69 1.87
CA PRO A 75 2.80 12.41 0.45
C PRO A 75 1.60 13.17 -0.13
N LEU A 76 0.58 13.50 0.67
CA LEU A 76 -0.55 14.33 0.26
C LEU A 76 -0.10 15.77 -0.04
N GLY A 77 0.64 16.40 0.87
CA GLY A 77 1.16 17.76 0.68
C GLY A 77 2.15 17.87 -0.47
N LEU A 78 3.06 16.88 -0.60
CA LEU A 78 4.03 16.78 -1.68
C LEU A 78 3.35 16.72 -3.05
N SER A 79 2.39 15.80 -3.19
CA SER A 79 1.68 15.61 -4.45
C SER A 79 0.80 16.80 -4.81
N ALA A 80 0.14 17.42 -3.82
CA ALA A 80 -0.63 18.65 -4.02
C ALA A 80 0.21 19.79 -4.59
N VAL A 81 1.41 20.03 -4.05
CA VAL A 81 2.33 21.04 -4.61
C VAL A 81 2.75 20.69 -6.02
N LEU A 82 3.12 19.43 -6.30
CA LEU A 82 3.55 19.03 -7.64
C LEU A 82 2.43 19.18 -8.69
N ILE A 83 1.18 18.95 -8.31
CA ILE A 83 0.00 19.22 -9.15
C ILE A 83 -0.18 20.73 -9.38
N LEU A 84 -0.06 21.52 -8.31
CA LEU A 84 -0.29 22.97 -8.32
C LEU A 84 0.95 23.80 -8.69
N ARG A 85 2.06 23.18 -9.07
CA ARG A 85 3.38 23.83 -9.25
C ARG A 85 3.41 25.02 -10.21
N ARG A 86 2.38 25.19 -11.05
CA ARG A 86 2.22 26.34 -11.94
C ARG A 86 1.74 27.61 -11.23
N TYR A 87 1.19 27.48 -10.02
CA TYR A 87 0.68 28.58 -9.22
C TYR A 87 1.75 29.08 -8.25
N ARG A 88 1.89 30.41 -8.11
CA ARG A 88 2.87 31.02 -7.20
C ARG A 88 2.62 30.63 -5.73
N LEU A 89 1.36 30.42 -5.37
CA LEU A 89 0.93 30.07 -4.01
C LEU A 89 0.71 28.55 -3.85
N ALA A 90 1.36 27.70 -4.67
CA ALA A 90 1.19 26.25 -4.62
C ALA A 90 1.39 25.67 -3.21
N PHE A 91 2.42 26.15 -2.49
CA PHE A 91 2.67 25.75 -1.10
C PHE A 91 1.50 26.08 -0.16
N LEU A 92 0.99 27.31 -0.25
CA LEU A 92 -0.15 27.76 0.56
C LEU A 92 -1.39 26.93 0.23
N TYR A 93 -1.72 26.75 -1.04
CA TYR A 93 -2.87 25.94 -1.45
C TYR A 93 -2.76 24.48 -1.01
N ALA A 94 -1.59 23.87 -1.14
CA ALA A 94 -1.36 22.50 -0.67
C ALA A 94 -1.54 22.38 0.86
N THR A 95 -1.02 23.35 1.61
CA THR A 95 -1.18 23.39 3.08
C THR A 95 -2.65 23.59 3.47
N CYS A 96 -3.37 24.48 2.78
CA CYS A 96 -4.81 24.68 2.97
C CYS A 96 -5.62 23.42 2.63
N ILE A 97 -5.26 22.70 1.56
CA ILE A 97 -5.90 21.42 1.23
C ILE A 97 -5.70 20.40 2.35
N CYS A 98 -4.46 20.26 2.87
CA CYS A 98 -4.18 19.35 3.99
C CYS A 98 -4.97 19.74 5.25
N LEU A 99 -5.05 21.04 5.56
CA LEU A 99 -5.86 21.55 6.65
C LEU A 99 -7.35 21.21 6.48
N LEU A 100 -7.92 21.46 5.30
CA LEU A 100 -9.33 21.18 5.01
C LEU A 100 -9.65 19.68 5.09
N VAL A 101 -8.77 18.83 4.55
CA VAL A 101 -8.90 17.37 4.66
C VAL A 101 -8.84 16.95 6.13
N SER A 102 -7.89 17.46 6.90
CA SER A 102 -7.79 17.16 8.34
C SER A 102 -9.03 17.63 9.10
N MET A 103 -9.46 18.88 8.93
CA MET A 103 -10.68 19.41 9.58
C MET A 103 -11.91 18.56 9.27
N SER A 104 -12.05 18.12 8.01
CA SER A 104 -13.17 17.29 7.58
C SER A 104 -13.12 15.91 8.23
N ILE A 105 -11.94 15.30 8.33
CA ILE A 105 -11.75 13.99 8.96
C ILE A 105 -12.01 14.05 10.46
N GLU A 106 -11.42 15.02 11.17
CA GLU A 106 -11.63 15.21 12.61
C GLU A 106 -13.11 15.47 12.92
N PHE A 107 -13.79 16.26 12.08
CA PHE A 107 -15.23 16.47 12.19
C PHE A 107 -16.02 15.17 12.02
N VAL A 108 -15.69 14.35 11.02
CA VAL A 108 -16.35 13.05 10.81
C VAL A 108 -16.06 12.07 11.96
N GLN A 109 -14.86 12.12 12.54
CA GLN A 109 -14.48 11.28 13.68
C GLN A 109 -15.30 11.54 14.94
N GLN A 110 -15.99 12.69 15.07
CA GLN A 110 -16.98 12.91 16.15
C GLN A 110 -18.10 11.88 16.17
N PHE A 111 -18.35 11.21 15.04
CA PHE A 111 -19.38 10.18 14.90
C PHE A 111 -18.80 8.76 15.04
N LEU A 112 -17.53 8.61 15.39
CA LEU A 112 -16.82 7.34 15.59
C LEU A 112 -16.45 7.18 17.08
N PRO A 113 -17.22 6.41 17.88
CA PRO A 113 -16.99 6.30 19.33
C PRO A 113 -15.63 5.72 19.74
N SER A 114 -14.95 5.00 18.84
CA SER A 114 -13.62 4.42 19.06
C SER A 114 -12.47 5.36 18.70
N ARG A 115 -12.79 6.55 18.19
CA ARG A 115 -11.82 7.59 17.84
C ARG A 115 -12.11 8.84 18.65
N VAL A 116 -11.07 9.63 18.88
CA VAL A 116 -11.19 10.90 19.57
C VAL A 116 -10.65 11.98 18.65
N ALA A 117 -11.54 12.83 18.15
CA ALA A 117 -11.11 13.96 17.35
C ALA A 117 -10.33 14.96 18.21
N SER A 118 -9.26 15.52 17.66
CA SER A 118 -8.28 16.30 18.40
C SER A 118 -7.71 17.43 17.55
N ASN A 119 -7.63 18.63 18.12
CA ASN A 119 -6.86 19.72 17.50
C ASN A 119 -5.36 19.40 17.41
N MET A 120 -4.82 18.51 18.25
CA MET A 120 -3.44 18.08 18.19
C MET A 120 -3.16 17.20 16.95
N ASP A 121 -4.11 16.36 16.56
CA ASP A 121 -4.03 15.57 15.33
C ASP A 121 -4.13 16.47 14.11
N MET A 122 -5.02 17.46 14.14
CA MET A 122 -5.09 18.48 13.10
C MET A 122 -3.77 19.24 12.92
N ILE A 123 -3.14 19.67 14.01
CA ILE A 123 -1.82 20.32 13.94
C ILE A 123 -0.79 19.37 13.32
N SER A 124 -0.76 18.11 13.75
CA SER A 124 0.18 17.09 13.26
C SER A 124 0.00 16.80 11.76
N ASN A 125 -1.24 16.65 11.31
CA ASN A 125 -1.60 16.46 9.90
C ASN A 125 -1.18 17.65 9.04
N VAL A 126 -1.44 18.88 9.51
CA VAL A 126 -1.05 20.11 8.81
C VAL A 126 0.48 20.26 8.75
N LEU A 127 1.19 19.92 9.83
CA LEU A 127 2.65 19.89 9.85
C LEU A 127 3.20 18.88 8.83
N GLY A 128 2.65 17.67 8.79
CA GLY A 128 2.99 16.66 7.77
C GLY A 128 2.74 17.16 6.35
N GLY A 129 1.57 17.74 6.11
CA GLY A 129 1.22 18.35 4.83
C GLY A 129 2.15 19.49 4.43
N GLY A 130 2.57 20.33 5.39
CA GLY A 130 3.54 21.40 5.20
C GLY A 130 4.94 20.87 4.84
N ILE A 131 5.44 19.86 5.57
CA ILE A 131 6.71 19.18 5.27
C ILE A 131 6.66 18.58 3.86
N GLY A 132 5.58 17.88 3.54
CA GLY A 132 5.31 17.36 2.20
C GLY A 132 5.34 18.46 1.14
N ALA A 133 4.66 19.57 1.39
CA ALA A 133 4.60 20.70 0.48
C ALA A 133 5.99 21.32 0.24
N ILE A 134 6.83 21.46 1.28
CA ILE A 134 8.23 21.90 1.14
C ILE A 134 8.99 20.92 0.23
N ALA A 135 8.89 19.62 0.49
CA ALA A 135 9.52 18.60 -0.35
C ALA A 135 9.01 18.66 -1.80
N GLY A 136 7.72 18.92 -2.02
CA GLY A 136 7.12 19.12 -3.33
C GLY A 136 7.69 20.34 -4.07
N VAL A 137 7.94 21.45 -3.37
CA VAL A 137 8.61 22.63 -3.95
C VAL A 137 10.03 22.26 -4.38
N VAL A 138 10.80 21.57 -3.53
CA VAL A 138 12.16 21.12 -3.85
C VAL A 138 12.16 20.18 -5.07
N LEU A 139 11.28 19.18 -5.09
CA LEU A 139 11.16 18.22 -6.19
C LEU A 139 10.58 18.81 -7.48
N SER A 140 9.94 19.98 -7.40
CA SER A 140 9.50 20.73 -8.60
C SER A 140 10.67 21.37 -9.35
N HIS A 141 11.87 21.42 -8.75
CA HIS A 141 13.06 21.93 -9.40
C HIS A 141 13.41 21.11 -10.66
N ARG A 142 13.87 21.80 -11.71
CA ARG A 142 14.13 21.18 -13.03
C ARG A 142 15.06 19.97 -12.97
N TYR A 143 16.05 20.01 -12.08
CA TYR A 143 16.97 18.90 -11.85
C TYR A 143 16.26 17.60 -11.47
N PHE A 144 15.42 17.62 -10.43
CA PHE A 144 14.70 16.43 -9.97
C PHE A 144 13.66 15.95 -10.98
N LEU A 145 12.98 16.89 -11.65
CA LEU A 145 12.04 16.55 -12.72
C LEU A 145 12.75 15.84 -13.88
N GLN A 146 13.92 16.32 -14.29
CA GLN A 146 14.71 15.65 -15.33
C GLN A 146 15.16 14.27 -14.86
N TYR A 147 15.68 14.14 -13.64
CA TYR A 147 16.08 12.84 -13.10
C TYR A 147 14.92 11.83 -13.07
N TRP A 148 13.74 12.26 -12.61
CA TRP A 148 12.52 11.45 -12.63
C TRP A 148 12.15 11.03 -14.06
N LEU A 149 12.20 11.95 -15.02
CA LEU A 149 11.86 11.64 -16.41
C LEU A 149 12.82 10.64 -17.05
N HIS A 150 14.12 10.72 -16.75
CA HIS A 150 15.11 9.73 -17.20
C HIS A 150 14.86 8.37 -16.56
N PHE A 151 14.72 8.32 -15.22
CA PHE A 151 14.40 7.07 -14.51
C PHE A 151 13.13 6.41 -15.07
N ARG A 152 12.06 7.19 -15.23
CA ARG A 152 10.80 6.73 -15.81
C ARG A 152 11.01 6.19 -17.23
N HIS A 153 11.78 6.88 -18.06
CA HIS A 153 12.05 6.46 -19.43
C HIS A 153 12.85 5.15 -19.48
N ASP A 154 13.87 5.01 -18.63
CA ASP A 154 14.82 3.90 -18.68
C ASP A 154 14.23 2.62 -18.08
N TYR A 155 13.43 2.74 -17.02
CA TYR A 155 12.99 1.61 -16.21
C TYR A 155 11.49 1.31 -16.31
N LEU A 156 10.62 2.31 -16.43
CA LEU A 156 9.16 2.10 -16.42
C LEU A 156 8.57 1.98 -17.82
N ALA A 157 7.64 1.06 -18.01
CA ALA A 157 6.92 0.93 -19.26
C ALA A 157 6.08 2.20 -19.56
N PRO A 158 6.00 2.64 -20.83
CA PRO A 158 5.40 3.92 -21.18
C PRO A 158 3.86 3.83 -21.18
N SER A 159 3.22 4.06 -20.02
CA SER A 159 1.76 4.23 -19.92
C SER A 159 1.36 4.91 -18.62
N ALA A 160 0.25 5.67 -18.64
CA ALA A 160 -0.34 6.19 -17.41
C ALA A 160 -0.79 5.06 -16.46
N VAL A 161 -1.19 3.91 -17.01
CA VAL A 161 -1.58 2.74 -16.20
C VAL A 161 -0.38 2.17 -15.44
N VAL A 162 0.83 2.23 -16.03
CA VAL A 162 2.07 1.84 -15.35
C VAL A 162 2.40 2.79 -14.21
N GLU A 163 2.23 4.09 -14.42
CA GLU A 163 2.41 5.08 -13.35
C GLU A 163 1.42 4.88 -12.20
N TRP A 164 0.17 4.54 -12.53
CA TRP A 164 -0.81 4.16 -11.51
C TRP A 164 -0.40 2.88 -10.77
N GLY A 165 -0.02 1.81 -11.48
CA GLY A 165 0.43 0.56 -10.87
C GLY A 165 1.68 0.75 -9.99
N PHE A 166 2.59 1.63 -10.41
CA PHE A 166 3.79 1.98 -9.63
C PHE A 166 3.43 2.68 -8.31
N ILE A 167 2.47 3.62 -8.33
CA ILE A 167 1.97 4.25 -7.11
C ILE A 167 1.11 3.30 -6.27
N TRP A 168 0.29 2.46 -6.91
CA TRP A 168 -0.55 1.47 -6.23
C TRP A 168 0.28 0.40 -5.50
N LEU A 169 1.49 0.10 -5.99
CA LEU A 169 2.44 -0.76 -5.29
C LEU A 169 2.82 -0.21 -3.90
N ALA A 170 2.75 1.10 -3.66
CA ALA A 170 3.00 1.67 -2.34
C ALA A 170 2.01 1.15 -1.29
N LEU A 171 0.73 0.94 -1.65
CA LEU A 171 -0.25 0.35 -0.75
C LEU A 171 0.11 -1.09 -0.39
N TRP A 172 0.69 -1.85 -1.31
CA TRP A 172 1.19 -3.19 -1.00
C TRP A 172 2.27 -3.17 0.07
N PHE A 173 3.20 -2.21 0.05
CA PHE A 173 4.20 -2.08 1.13
C PHE A 173 3.55 -1.82 2.49
N VAL A 174 2.45 -1.06 2.54
CA VAL A 174 1.73 -0.79 3.79
C VAL A 174 1.14 -2.08 4.37
N THR A 175 0.68 -3.01 3.54
CA THR A 175 0.21 -4.34 4.02
C THR A 175 1.29 -5.15 4.74
N GLN A 176 2.57 -4.83 4.49
CA GLN A 176 3.70 -5.51 5.13
C GLN A 176 4.05 -4.94 6.51
N PHE A 177 3.42 -3.82 6.89
CA PHE A 177 3.66 -3.20 8.19
C PHE A 177 3.07 -4.01 9.35
N ASP A 178 2.03 -4.82 9.10
CA ASP A 178 1.51 -5.76 10.10
C ASP A 178 2.49 -6.93 10.24
N PRO A 179 3.17 -7.04 11.40
CA PRO A 179 4.15 -8.08 11.61
C PRO A 179 3.50 -9.40 12.08
N SER A 180 2.22 -9.41 12.47
CA SER A 180 1.51 -10.65 12.85
C SER A 180 1.16 -11.52 11.66
N LEU A 181 1.03 -10.91 10.48
CA LEU A 181 0.81 -11.62 9.23
C LEU A 181 2.15 -12.05 8.63
N PRO A 182 2.21 -13.15 7.87
CA PRO A 182 3.39 -13.55 7.14
C PRO A 182 3.83 -12.57 6.06
N PHE A 183 5.07 -12.73 5.62
CA PHE A 183 5.55 -12.02 4.45
C PHE A 183 4.66 -12.36 3.24
N LEU A 184 4.31 -11.35 2.43
CA LEU A 184 3.34 -11.44 1.34
C LEU A 184 1.87 -11.64 1.77
N GLY A 185 1.55 -11.55 3.07
CA GLY A 185 0.16 -11.61 3.57
C GLY A 185 -0.47 -13.00 3.51
N VAL A 186 0.35 -14.05 3.53
CA VAL A 186 -0.11 -15.44 3.47
C VAL A 186 -1.02 -15.77 4.66
N VAL A 187 -2.08 -16.51 4.39
CA VAL A 187 -2.99 -17.03 5.41
C VAL A 187 -2.22 -17.96 6.38
N VAL A 188 -2.07 -17.55 7.64
CA VAL A 188 -1.41 -18.35 8.69
C VAL A 188 -2.29 -19.53 9.08
N MET A 189 -1.66 -20.64 9.48
CA MET A 189 -2.30 -21.76 10.18
C MET A 189 -3.26 -21.29 11.29
N PRO A 190 -4.58 -21.53 11.16
CA PRO A 190 -5.39 -21.71 12.35
C PRO A 190 -5.04 -23.07 12.96
N GLN A 191 -5.11 -23.21 14.29
CA GLN A 191 -4.82 -24.49 14.97
C GLN A 191 -5.84 -25.61 14.65
N GLY A 192 -6.80 -25.32 13.77
CA GLY A 192 -7.77 -26.22 13.17
C GLY A 192 -8.64 -25.40 12.20
N LEU A 193 -9.43 -26.05 11.34
CA LEU A 193 -10.40 -25.30 10.55
C LEU A 193 -11.42 -24.64 11.50
N PRO A 194 -11.59 -23.31 11.45
CA PRO A 194 -12.61 -22.66 12.27
C PRO A 194 -13.98 -23.23 11.91
N GLN A 195 -14.81 -23.52 12.91
CA GLN A 195 -16.21 -23.89 12.64
C GLN A 195 -16.94 -22.68 12.03
N PRO A 196 -17.84 -22.86 11.05
CA PRO A 196 -18.42 -24.12 10.55
C PRO A 196 -17.71 -24.73 9.32
N PHE A 197 -16.46 -24.33 9.04
CA PHE A 197 -15.77 -24.76 7.82
C PHE A 197 -15.31 -26.23 7.90
N VAL A 198 -15.60 -27.00 6.86
CA VAL A 198 -15.23 -28.41 6.73
C VAL A 198 -14.11 -28.57 5.71
N SER A 199 -13.15 -29.44 6.01
CA SER A 199 -12.05 -29.75 5.08
C SER A 199 -12.60 -30.41 3.82
N PRO A 200 -12.24 -29.93 2.61
CA PRO A 200 -12.68 -30.55 1.36
C PRO A 200 -11.97 -31.90 1.09
N ILE A 201 -10.89 -32.20 1.82
CA ILE A 201 -10.14 -33.45 1.71
C ILE A 201 -10.11 -34.20 3.04
N GLN A 202 -9.86 -35.51 2.99
CA GLN A 202 -9.86 -36.40 4.16
C GLN A 202 -8.87 -35.99 5.26
N SER A 203 -7.77 -35.32 4.91
CA SER A 203 -6.77 -34.84 5.87
C SER A 203 -6.85 -33.31 6.01
N PRO A 204 -7.51 -32.78 7.06
CA PRO A 204 -7.55 -31.34 7.34
C PRO A 204 -6.16 -30.72 7.52
N ALA A 205 -5.23 -31.46 8.12
CA ALA A 205 -3.86 -30.99 8.31
C ALA A 205 -3.13 -30.80 6.97
N LEU A 206 -3.29 -31.74 6.02
CA LEU A 206 -2.74 -31.56 4.68
C LEU A 206 -3.38 -30.37 3.97
N PHE A 207 -4.69 -30.20 4.11
CA PHE A 207 -5.41 -29.08 3.50
C PHE A 207 -4.86 -27.73 3.97
N LEU A 208 -4.68 -27.56 5.28
CA LEU A 208 -4.13 -26.33 5.87
C LEU A 208 -2.69 -26.08 5.39
N ARG A 209 -1.84 -27.12 5.30
CA ARG A 209 -0.47 -26.99 4.78
C ARG A 209 -0.45 -26.58 3.30
N LEU A 210 -1.34 -27.15 2.49
CA LEU A 210 -1.50 -26.79 1.07
C LEU A 210 -2.00 -25.36 0.91
N LEU A 211 -2.91 -24.91 1.77
CA LEU A 211 -3.43 -23.54 1.75
C LEU A 211 -2.35 -22.54 2.15
N GLU A 212 -1.55 -22.83 3.17
CA GLU A 212 -0.43 -21.99 3.61
C GLU A 212 0.68 -21.91 2.53
N GLY A 213 1.20 -23.05 2.07
CA GLY A 213 2.24 -23.09 1.04
C GLY A 213 1.73 -22.58 -0.32
N GLY A 214 0.52 -22.95 -0.70
CA GLY A 214 -0.15 -22.47 -1.91
C GLY A 214 -0.44 -20.97 -1.87
N GLY A 215 -0.85 -20.45 -0.71
CA GLY A 215 -0.99 -19.02 -0.47
C GLY A 215 0.32 -18.28 -0.71
N MET A 216 1.42 -18.73 -0.08
CA MET A 216 2.76 -18.14 -0.31
C MET A 216 3.16 -18.14 -1.79
N MET A 217 2.98 -19.27 -2.47
CA MET A 217 3.26 -19.42 -3.90
C MET A 217 2.45 -18.40 -4.73
N LEU A 218 1.13 -18.33 -4.51
CA LEU A 218 0.24 -17.47 -5.27
C LEU A 218 0.51 -15.98 -5.00
N HIS A 219 0.69 -15.57 -3.74
CA HIS A 219 1.00 -14.18 -3.40
C HIS A 219 2.33 -13.73 -4.01
N LEU A 220 3.35 -14.60 -3.99
CA LEU A 220 4.64 -14.34 -4.65
C LEU A 220 4.44 -14.14 -6.15
N LEU A 221 3.73 -15.06 -6.82
CA LEU A 221 3.46 -14.96 -8.25
C LEU A 221 2.67 -13.68 -8.59
N ALA A 222 1.62 -13.37 -7.83
CA ALA A 222 0.80 -12.20 -8.03
C ALA A 222 1.62 -10.89 -8.01
N VAL A 223 2.37 -10.67 -6.93
CA VAL A 223 3.18 -9.44 -6.76
C VAL A 223 4.32 -9.40 -7.77
N ALA A 224 5.03 -10.52 -7.97
CA ALA A 224 6.16 -10.57 -8.89
C ALA A 224 5.73 -10.32 -10.35
N LEU A 225 4.62 -10.92 -10.78
CA LEU A 225 4.11 -10.72 -12.13
C LEU A 225 3.55 -9.30 -12.32
N PHE A 226 2.87 -8.74 -11.31
CA PHE A 226 2.48 -7.32 -11.30
C PHE A 226 3.70 -6.40 -11.50
N VAL A 227 4.76 -6.58 -10.71
CA VAL A 227 6.01 -5.80 -10.83
C VAL A 227 6.66 -6.00 -12.19
N SER A 228 6.64 -7.22 -12.74
CA SER A 228 7.23 -7.52 -14.05
C SER A 228 6.63 -6.71 -15.21
N LEU A 229 5.37 -6.25 -15.06
CA LEU A 229 4.66 -5.45 -16.06
C LEU A 229 4.87 -3.95 -15.89
N LEU A 230 5.30 -3.49 -14.72
CA LEU A 230 5.69 -2.09 -14.49
C LEU A 230 6.96 -1.73 -15.27
N VAL A 231 7.82 -2.71 -15.46
CA VAL A 231 9.15 -2.51 -16.06
C VAL A 231 9.06 -2.41 -17.59
N ARG A 232 9.88 -1.55 -18.16
CA ARG A 232 9.97 -1.34 -19.62
C ARG A 232 10.50 -2.57 -20.34
N TYR A 233 11.71 -2.98 -19.96
CA TYR A 233 12.43 -4.08 -20.61
C TYR A 233 12.42 -5.34 -19.76
N HIS A 234 12.14 -6.47 -20.40
CA HIS A 234 12.05 -7.78 -19.76
C HIS A 234 13.27 -8.13 -18.89
N ARG A 235 14.48 -7.86 -19.38
CA ARG A 235 15.76 -8.12 -18.68
C ARG A 235 15.87 -7.49 -17.30
N TYR A 236 15.11 -6.42 -17.02
CA TYR A 236 15.13 -5.74 -15.73
C TYR A 236 14.10 -6.31 -14.74
N ALA A 237 13.13 -7.12 -15.20
CA ALA A 237 12.07 -7.67 -14.36
C ALA A 237 12.61 -8.48 -13.16
N PRO A 238 13.58 -9.42 -13.30
CA PRO A 238 14.08 -10.18 -12.16
C PRO A 238 14.70 -9.29 -11.08
N ARG A 239 15.47 -8.27 -11.49
CA ARG A 239 16.09 -7.31 -10.56
C ARG A 239 15.04 -6.46 -9.87
N ALA A 240 14.05 -5.95 -10.61
CA ALA A 240 12.97 -5.15 -10.03
C ALA A 240 12.14 -5.95 -9.01
N ILE A 241 11.79 -7.20 -9.34
CA ILE A 241 11.07 -8.11 -8.44
C ILE A 241 11.90 -8.36 -7.18
N ALA A 242 13.17 -8.73 -7.33
CA ALA A 242 14.07 -8.97 -6.20
C ALA A 242 14.20 -7.72 -5.31
N SER A 243 14.36 -6.53 -5.89
CA SER A 243 14.44 -5.28 -5.15
C SER A 243 13.15 -4.95 -4.39
N VAL A 244 11.98 -5.14 -5.00
CA VAL A 244 10.68 -4.90 -4.35
C VAL A 244 10.48 -5.88 -3.19
N LEU A 245 10.74 -7.17 -3.41
CA LEU A 245 10.60 -8.20 -2.37
C LEU A 245 11.61 -7.99 -1.23
N MET A 246 12.87 -7.66 -1.55
CA MET A 246 13.89 -7.38 -0.53
C MET A 246 13.56 -6.13 0.28
N CYS A 247 13.11 -5.05 -0.37
CA CYS A 247 12.67 -3.85 0.31
C CYS A 247 11.51 -4.15 1.26
N ALA A 248 10.51 -4.92 0.79
CA ALA A 248 9.36 -5.28 1.60
C ALA A 248 9.74 -6.18 2.78
N LEU A 249 10.69 -7.10 2.58
CA LEU A 249 11.23 -7.94 3.63
C LEU A 249 11.96 -7.11 4.70
N LEU A 250 12.80 -6.15 4.30
CA LEU A 250 13.51 -5.26 5.22
C LEU A 250 12.54 -4.39 6.02
N VAL A 251 11.53 -3.82 5.35
CA VAL A 251 10.44 -3.07 6.01
C VAL A 251 9.75 -3.95 7.04
N LYS A 252 9.36 -5.18 6.64
CA LYS A 252 8.69 -6.13 7.53
C LYS A 252 9.56 -6.51 8.73
N MET A 253 10.86 -6.77 8.51
CA MET A 253 11.81 -7.05 9.59
C MET A 253 11.95 -5.85 10.55
N GLY A 254 11.94 -4.62 10.03
CA GLY A 254 11.94 -3.41 10.83
C GLY A 254 10.69 -3.30 11.72
N PHE A 255 9.50 -3.48 11.15
CA PHE A 255 8.24 -3.47 11.89
C PHE A 255 8.14 -4.65 12.88
N ALA A 256 8.54 -5.85 12.49
CA ALA A 256 8.60 -7.01 13.38
C ALA A 256 9.54 -6.76 14.56
N GLY A 257 10.72 -6.17 14.34
CA GLY A 257 11.66 -5.85 15.41
C GLY A 257 11.14 -4.77 16.37
N MET A 258 10.42 -3.79 15.82
CA MET A 258 9.81 -2.70 16.59
C MET A 258 8.62 -3.17 17.43
N LEU A 259 7.77 -4.04 16.87
CA LEU A 259 6.45 -4.34 17.43
C LEU A 259 6.33 -5.72 18.09
N LEU A 260 7.04 -6.75 17.60
CA LEU A 260 6.93 -8.11 18.15
C LEU A 260 7.96 -8.38 19.25
N GLN A 261 7.60 -9.28 20.16
CA GLN A 261 8.53 -9.89 21.10
C GLN A 261 9.57 -10.76 20.36
N PRO A 262 10.80 -10.91 20.90
CA PRO A 262 11.87 -11.66 20.24
C PRO A 262 11.48 -13.09 19.83
N GLU A 263 10.65 -13.76 20.64
CA GLU A 263 10.18 -15.14 20.41
C GLU A 263 9.26 -15.24 19.19
N GLN A 264 8.55 -14.15 18.85
CA GLN A 264 7.62 -14.10 17.73
C GLN A 264 8.25 -13.55 16.45
N PHE A 265 9.49 -13.07 16.51
CA PHE A 265 10.14 -12.38 15.40
C PHE A 265 10.20 -13.21 14.11
N PHE A 266 10.36 -14.53 14.21
CA PHE A 266 10.37 -15.46 13.08
C PHE A 266 9.15 -16.38 13.02
N ALA A 267 8.10 -16.11 13.80
CA ALA A 267 6.90 -16.97 13.84
C ALA A 267 6.18 -17.07 12.49
N TRP A 268 6.40 -16.09 11.61
CA TRP A 268 5.88 -16.07 10.24
C TRP A 268 6.70 -16.88 9.23
N ILE A 269 7.81 -17.51 9.64
CA ILE A 269 8.61 -18.41 8.78
C ILE A 269 8.40 -19.85 9.24
N ASN A 270 7.94 -20.70 8.33
CA ASN A 270 7.86 -22.14 8.55
C ASN A 270 8.14 -22.92 7.26
N LEU A 271 8.17 -24.26 7.37
CA LEU A 271 8.50 -25.14 6.26
C LEU A 271 7.51 -25.03 5.09
N ASN A 272 6.20 -24.89 5.37
CA ASN A 272 5.19 -24.82 4.31
C ASN A 272 5.35 -23.52 3.50
N ILE A 273 5.58 -22.40 4.18
CA ILE A 273 5.86 -21.10 3.56
C ILE A 273 7.17 -21.18 2.75
N ALA A 274 8.23 -21.79 3.29
CA ALA A 274 9.49 -21.94 2.57
C ALA A 274 9.33 -22.77 1.28
N LEU A 275 8.63 -23.91 1.36
CA LEU A 275 8.33 -24.75 0.20
C LEU A 275 7.47 -24.02 -0.83
N GLY A 276 6.41 -23.33 -0.37
CA GLY A 276 5.56 -22.50 -1.21
C GLY A 276 6.33 -21.40 -1.94
N GLY A 277 7.27 -20.74 -1.24
CA GLY A 277 8.18 -19.76 -1.81
C GLY A 277 9.09 -20.34 -2.88
N ILE A 278 9.69 -21.52 -2.63
CA ILE A 278 10.55 -22.22 -3.61
C ILE A 278 9.75 -22.56 -4.88
N VAL A 279 8.57 -23.16 -4.72
CA VAL A 279 7.68 -23.49 -5.86
C VAL A 279 7.28 -22.20 -6.60
N GLY A 280 6.95 -21.14 -5.87
CA GLY A 280 6.63 -19.83 -6.43
C GLY A 280 7.77 -19.25 -7.27
N VAL A 281 9.02 -19.33 -6.82
CA VAL A 281 10.21 -18.87 -7.57
C VAL A 281 10.43 -19.71 -8.83
N VAL A 282 10.27 -21.04 -8.75
CA VAL A 282 10.39 -21.93 -9.92
C VAL A 282 9.33 -21.59 -10.98
N LEU A 283 8.06 -21.45 -10.56
CA LEU A 283 6.97 -21.05 -11.45
C LEU A 283 7.18 -19.64 -12.00
N LEU A 284 7.67 -18.70 -11.19
CA LEU A 284 7.98 -17.35 -11.64
C LEU A 284 9.04 -17.37 -12.74
N ALA A 285 10.10 -18.18 -12.60
CA ALA A 285 11.13 -18.33 -13.62
C ALA A 285 10.55 -18.85 -14.95
N PHE A 286 9.54 -19.73 -14.88
CA PHE A 286 8.78 -20.17 -16.06
C PHE A 286 7.92 -19.05 -16.65
N PHE A 287 7.06 -18.40 -15.84
CA PHE A 287 6.17 -17.33 -16.30
C PHE A 287 6.91 -16.11 -16.85
N LEU A 288 8.09 -15.81 -16.31
CA LEU A 288 8.92 -14.74 -16.84
C LEU A 288 9.33 -15.03 -18.29
N ARG A 289 9.44 -16.28 -18.75
CA ARG A 289 9.73 -16.57 -20.17
C ARG A 289 8.57 -16.27 -21.10
N LEU A 290 7.37 -16.05 -20.57
CA LEU A 290 6.19 -15.77 -21.38
C LEU A 290 6.09 -14.28 -21.75
N ASN A 291 5.31 -14.02 -22.80
CA ASN A 291 5.02 -12.65 -23.22
C ASN A 291 4.28 -11.87 -22.11
N ARG A 292 4.24 -10.54 -22.23
CA ARG A 292 3.64 -9.64 -21.23
C ARG A 292 2.17 -9.99 -20.94
N ARG A 293 1.43 -10.41 -21.97
CA ARG A 293 -0.01 -10.71 -21.86
C ARG A 293 -0.28 -11.95 -21.03
N LEU A 294 0.48 -13.03 -21.25
CA LEU A 294 0.38 -14.26 -20.47
C LEU A 294 0.85 -14.06 -19.03
N ARG A 295 1.85 -13.21 -18.79
CA ARG A 295 2.23 -12.79 -17.43
C ARG A 295 1.09 -12.06 -16.72
N ALA A 296 0.38 -11.18 -17.43
CA ALA A 296 -0.79 -10.48 -16.89
C ALA A 296 -1.91 -11.45 -16.53
N TRP A 297 -2.24 -12.40 -17.42
CA TRP A 297 -3.20 -13.47 -17.15
C TRP A 297 -2.82 -14.30 -15.92
N ALA A 298 -1.57 -14.78 -15.86
CA ALA A 298 -1.09 -15.58 -14.74
C ALA A 298 -1.15 -14.81 -13.40
N GLY A 299 -0.74 -13.55 -13.39
CA GLY A 299 -0.84 -12.69 -12.21
C GLY A 299 -2.28 -12.43 -11.80
N PHE A 300 -3.18 -12.18 -12.76
CA PHE A 300 -4.60 -11.92 -12.51
C PHE A 300 -5.26 -13.14 -11.88
N PHE A 301 -5.08 -14.32 -12.47
CA PHE A 301 -5.63 -15.56 -11.93
C PHE A 301 -5.03 -15.93 -10.59
N ALA A 302 -3.74 -15.67 -10.35
CA ALA A 302 -3.14 -15.86 -9.04
C ALA A 302 -3.84 -14.99 -7.98
N LEU A 303 -4.08 -13.70 -8.26
CA LEU A 303 -4.84 -12.82 -7.36
C LEU A 303 -6.29 -13.28 -7.18
N CYS A 304 -7.00 -13.61 -8.26
CA CYS A 304 -8.38 -14.09 -8.14
C CYS A 304 -8.45 -15.35 -7.28
N LEU A 305 -7.53 -16.31 -7.49
CA LEU A 305 -7.52 -17.56 -6.75
C LEU A 305 -7.24 -17.33 -5.26
N ILE A 306 -6.30 -16.44 -4.91
CA ILE A 306 -6.05 -16.06 -3.51
C ILE A 306 -7.31 -15.47 -2.87
N ASN A 307 -7.99 -14.54 -3.56
CA ASN A 307 -9.19 -13.90 -3.02
C ASN A 307 -10.33 -14.90 -2.85
N ILE A 308 -10.51 -15.82 -3.80
CA ILE A 308 -11.49 -16.92 -3.70
C ILE A 308 -11.15 -17.83 -2.52
N ILE A 309 -9.88 -18.23 -2.37
CA ILE A 309 -9.43 -19.07 -1.25
C ILE A 309 -9.71 -18.38 0.09
N THR A 310 -9.37 -17.09 0.19
CA THR A 310 -9.56 -16.30 1.41
C THR A 310 -11.05 -16.13 1.75
N TYR A 311 -11.90 -15.97 0.73
CA TYR A 311 -13.35 -15.89 0.90
C TYR A 311 -13.97 -17.22 1.33
N LEU A 312 -13.56 -18.34 0.71
CA LEU A 312 -14.08 -19.67 1.00
C LEU A 312 -13.60 -20.22 2.35
N TRP A 313 -12.35 -19.91 2.70
CA TRP A 313 -11.71 -20.31 3.95
C TRP A 313 -11.05 -19.09 4.59
N PRO A 314 -11.84 -18.24 5.27
CA PRO A 314 -11.32 -17.10 6.02
C PRO A 314 -10.63 -17.64 7.28
N LEU A 315 -9.41 -18.15 7.12
CA LEU A 315 -8.56 -18.55 8.22
C LEU A 315 -7.94 -17.30 8.85
N SER A 316 -8.80 -16.40 9.30
CA SER A 316 -8.37 -15.28 10.12
C SER A 316 -8.03 -15.84 11.50
N PRO A 317 -6.81 -15.59 12.03
CA PRO A 317 -6.62 -15.70 13.46
C PRO A 317 -7.60 -14.70 14.09
N ASN A 318 -8.37 -15.10 15.11
CA ASN A 318 -9.21 -14.16 15.86
C ASN A 318 -8.31 -13.03 16.38
N SER A 319 -8.33 -11.87 15.69
CA SER A 319 -7.50 -10.70 15.96
C SER A 319 -7.77 -10.10 17.35
N SER A 320 -8.80 -10.58 18.04
CA SER A 320 -9.20 -10.14 19.38
C SER A 320 -8.36 -10.70 20.51
N ASN A 321 -7.58 -11.80 20.32
CA ASN A 321 -7.03 -12.54 21.47
C ASN A 321 -5.51 -12.78 21.53
N ASN A 322 -4.71 -12.40 20.53
CA ASN A 322 -3.24 -12.62 20.57
C ASN A 322 -2.45 -11.31 20.66
N LEU A 323 -2.80 -10.47 21.64
CA LEU A 323 -2.02 -9.26 21.97
C LEU A 323 -0.77 -9.59 22.81
N ASP A 324 -0.69 -10.79 23.38
CA ASP A 324 0.42 -11.25 24.21
C ASP A 324 1.78 -11.26 23.49
N GLY A 325 1.76 -11.23 22.15
CA GLY A 325 2.94 -11.24 21.29
C GLY A 325 3.56 -9.89 20.96
N TYR A 326 2.85 -8.80 21.24
CA TYR A 326 3.31 -7.45 20.94
C TYR A 326 4.02 -6.83 22.14
N LYS A 327 5.06 -6.04 21.89
CA LYS A 327 5.79 -5.29 22.92
C LYS A 327 4.99 -4.08 23.44
N TRP A 328 4.09 -3.54 22.63
CA TRP A 328 3.38 -2.28 22.92
C TRP A 328 1.92 -2.59 23.27
N SER A 329 1.37 -1.89 24.28
CA SER A 329 0.02 -2.16 24.79
C SER A 329 -1.04 -1.23 24.20
N TYR A 330 -2.17 -1.84 23.84
CA TYR A 330 -3.56 -1.37 23.60
C TYR A 330 -3.86 -0.12 22.74
N GLY A 331 -4.96 -0.22 21.96
CA GLY A 331 -5.58 0.84 21.15
C GLY A 331 -4.93 1.08 19.80
N HIS A 332 -3.70 1.61 19.81
CA HIS A 332 -3.01 2.08 18.61
C HIS A 332 -2.65 0.96 17.62
N LEU A 333 -2.25 -0.21 18.13
CA LEU A 333 -1.97 -1.40 17.32
C LEU A 333 -3.22 -1.99 16.65
N GLN A 334 -4.39 -1.90 17.30
CA GLN A 334 -5.63 -2.40 16.72
C GLN A 334 -6.05 -1.57 15.51
N HIS A 335 -5.94 -0.24 15.62
CA HIS A 335 -6.18 0.65 14.49
C HIS A 335 -5.14 0.46 13.37
N PHE A 336 -3.88 0.24 13.73
CA PHE A 336 -2.80 0.01 12.77
C PHE A 336 -2.93 -1.33 12.02
N ASN A 337 -3.23 -2.42 12.73
CA ASN A 337 -3.45 -3.72 12.12
C ASN A 337 -4.75 -3.73 11.30
N GLY A 338 -5.82 -3.09 11.80
CA GLY A 338 -7.07 -2.91 11.05
C GLY A 338 -6.86 -2.13 9.75
N MET A 339 -5.97 -1.14 9.76
CA MET A 339 -5.57 -0.37 8.59
C MET A 339 -4.80 -1.23 7.57
N SER A 340 -3.82 -1.99 8.02
CA SER A 340 -3.07 -2.94 7.17
C SER A 340 -4.01 -3.98 6.53
N SER A 341 -4.97 -4.50 7.30
CA SER A 341 -5.99 -5.43 6.82
C SER A 341 -6.89 -4.79 5.77
N ALA A 342 -7.45 -3.61 6.03
CA ALA A 342 -8.32 -2.92 5.08
C ALA A 342 -7.58 -2.58 3.77
N ILE A 343 -6.30 -2.21 3.84
CA ILE A 343 -5.47 -2.00 2.65
C ILE A 343 -5.19 -3.35 1.95
N GLY A 344 -5.02 -4.43 2.71
CA GLY A 344 -4.91 -5.80 2.21
C GLY A 344 -6.12 -6.24 1.40
N ASP A 345 -7.31 -5.79 1.75
CA ASP A 345 -8.55 -6.06 1.00
C ASP A 345 -8.68 -5.19 -0.27
N ILE A 346 -8.23 -3.92 -0.19
CA ILE A 346 -8.38 -2.95 -1.28
C ILE A 346 -7.30 -3.11 -2.34
N TRP A 347 -6.06 -3.41 -1.95
CA TRP A 347 -4.93 -3.49 -2.87
C TRP A 347 -5.12 -4.51 -4.00
N PRO A 348 -5.61 -5.74 -3.76
CA PRO A 348 -5.85 -6.73 -4.80
C PRO A 348 -6.82 -6.23 -5.87
N ILE A 349 -7.82 -5.41 -5.51
CA ILE A 349 -8.79 -4.86 -6.46
C ILE A 349 -8.08 -4.00 -7.52
N GLY A 350 -7.24 -3.06 -7.08
CA GLY A 350 -6.44 -2.26 -8.01
C GLY A 350 -5.42 -3.12 -8.76
N ALA A 351 -4.72 -4.04 -8.09
CA ALA A 351 -3.77 -4.91 -8.78
C ALA A 351 -4.44 -5.77 -9.87
N MET A 352 -5.66 -6.26 -9.65
CA MET A 352 -6.46 -6.97 -10.64
C MET A 352 -6.87 -6.06 -11.81
N LEU A 353 -7.34 -4.84 -11.56
CA LEU A 353 -7.67 -3.88 -12.62
C LEU A 353 -6.44 -3.54 -13.48
N PHE A 354 -5.27 -3.41 -12.85
CA PHE A 354 -3.99 -3.22 -13.54
C PHE A 354 -3.69 -4.39 -14.49
N LEU A 355 -3.71 -5.61 -13.96
CA LEU A 355 -3.40 -6.82 -14.71
C LEU A 355 -4.41 -7.03 -15.84
N PHE A 356 -5.69 -6.79 -15.57
CA PHE A 356 -6.77 -6.87 -16.54
C PHE A 356 -6.58 -5.90 -17.71
N TYR A 357 -6.12 -4.67 -17.45
CA TYR A 357 -5.77 -3.74 -18.52
C TYR A 357 -4.70 -4.32 -19.45
N PHE A 358 -3.65 -4.92 -18.90
CA PHE A 358 -2.60 -5.56 -19.71
C PHE A 358 -3.08 -6.83 -20.42
N MET A 359 -4.06 -7.56 -19.89
CA MET A 359 -4.66 -8.71 -20.57
C MET A 359 -5.40 -8.30 -21.86
N LEU A 360 -6.06 -7.14 -21.85
CA LEU A 360 -6.91 -6.68 -22.96
C LEU A 360 -6.20 -5.74 -23.95
N PHE A 361 -5.36 -4.83 -23.45
CA PHE A 361 -4.89 -3.67 -24.21
C PHE A 361 -3.38 -3.68 -24.49
N LEU A 362 -2.70 -4.80 -24.30
CA LEU A 362 -1.34 -4.96 -24.84
C LEU A 362 -1.43 -5.06 -26.36
N PRO A 363 -0.81 -4.13 -27.13
CA PRO A 363 -0.65 -4.35 -28.55
C PRO A 363 0.11 -5.66 -28.75
N GLU A 364 -0.35 -6.48 -29.70
CA GLU A 364 0.31 -7.71 -30.14
C GLU A 364 1.56 -7.36 -30.95
N ASP A 365 2.53 -6.67 -30.35
CA ASP A 365 3.75 -6.29 -31.04
C ASP A 365 4.97 -7.00 -30.45
N ASN A 366 5.62 -7.73 -31.36
CA ASN A 366 6.76 -8.61 -31.24
C ASN A 366 7.96 -7.98 -30.49
N GLU A 367 8.29 -8.51 -29.31
CA GLU A 367 9.66 -8.54 -28.76
C GLU A 367 9.94 -9.91 -28.15
#